data_AF-A0A7W3WQ75-F1
#
_entry.id   AF-A0A7W3WQ75-F1
#
_cell.length_a   1.000
_cell.length_b   1.000
_cell.length_c   1.000
_cell.angle_alpha   90.00
_cell.angle_beta   90.00
_cell.angle_gamma   90.00
#
_symmetry.space_group_name_H-M   'P 1'
#
loop_
_entity.id
_entity.type
_entity.pdbx_description
1 polymer ?
#
loop_
_entity_poly.entity_id
_entity_poly.type
_entity_poly.pdbx_seq_one_letter_code
_entity_poly.pdbx_strand_id
1 'polypeptide(L)'
;MVPACWAWTVPDNLSPFDPAKAFESEGVTGATLEKLRAALEDPDTVGLAIIEEWQAGRCAICSSKGQLVTDHDHETGLVRGELCRSCNTAEAFRTVGPFRRYRERPPAEILGVRARYWNPVAGEYAQPAPPPADKWTDAASEDIGL
;
A
#
# COMPACT_ATOMS: atom_id res chain seq x y z
N MET A 1 6.04 -10.45 19.08
CA MET A 1 6.23 -10.87 17.67
C MET A 1 6.32 -9.63 16.81
N VAL A 2 7.27 -9.57 15.88
CA VAL A 2 7.40 -8.51 14.84
C VAL A 2 6.78 -9.00 13.53
N PRO A 3 6.34 -8.11 12.63
CA PRO A 3 6.01 -8.50 11.26
C PRO A 3 7.26 -9.02 10.55
N ALA A 4 7.09 -9.96 9.62
CA ALA A 4 8.18 -10.61 8.92
C ALA A 4 9.05 -9.63 8.10
N CYS A 5 8.45 -8.58 7.54
CA CYS A 5 9.14 -7.59 6.72
C CYS A 5 10.29 -6.88 7.45
N TRP A 6 10.24 -6.79 8.78
CA TRP A 6 11.30 -6.15 9.56
C TRP A 6 12.62 -6.94 9.58
N ALA A 7 12.60 -8.21 9.16
CA ALA A 7 13.79 -9.04 9.07
C ALA A 7 14.41 -9.06 7.66
N TRP A 8 13.83 -8.34 6.69
CA TRP A 8 14.29 -8.37 5.30
C TRP A 8 15.30 -7.27 5.02
N THR A 9 16.30 -7.58 4.21
CA THR A 9 17.33 -6.63 3.78
C THR A 9 16.72 -5.61 2.83
N VAL A 10 17.01 -4.33 3.06
CA VAL A 10 16.72 -3.26 2.11
C VAL A 10 17.94 -3.09 1.20
N PRO A 11 17.80 -3.17 -0.13
CA PRO A 11 18.91 -2.96 -1.04
C PRO A 11 19.35 -1.48 -1.05
N ASP A 12 20.64 -1.23 -1.29
CA ASP A 12 21.23 0.12 -1.26
C ASP A 12 20.69 1.04 -2.36
N ASN A 13 20.17 0.46 -3.45
CA ASN A 13 19.57 1.20 -4.56
C ASN A 13 18.12 0.74 -4.76
N LEU A 14 17.18 1.63 -4.42
CA LEU A 14 15.75 1.44 -4.62
C LEU A 14 15.35 2.11 -5.93
N SER A 15 15.32 1.31 -7.00
CA SER A 15 14.73 1.67 -8.28
C SER A 15 13.75 0.56 -8.64
N PRO A 16 12.58 0.88 -9.23
CA PRO A 16 11.74 -0.13 -9.82
C PRO A 16 12.56 -0.88 -10.89
N PHE A 17 12.24 -2.14 -11.07
CA PHE A 17 12.86 -3.01 -12.05
C PHE A 17 12.55 -2.49 -13.46
N ASP A 18 13.59 -2.40 -14.29
CA ASP A 18 13.43 -1.95 -15.69
C ASP A 18 12.62 -2.99 -16.48
N PRO A 19 11.43 -2.65 -16.98
CA PRO A 19 10.60 -3.59 -17.74
C PRO A 19 11.35 -4.24 -18.90
N ALA A 20 12.29 -3.53 -19.54
CA ALA A 20 13.08 -4.08 -20.63
C ALA A 20 13.94 -5.30 -20.23
N LYS A 21 14.33 -5.41 -18.96
CA LYS A 21 15.12 -6.54 -18.43
C LYS A 21 14.24 -7.76 -18.06
N ALA A 22 12.94 -7.57 -17.84
CA ALA A 22 12.03 -8.63 -17.40
C ALA A 22 11.56 -9.46 -18.58
N PHE A 23 11.50 -8.82 -19.76
CA PHE A 23 10.95 -9.37 -20.97
C PHE A 23 12.02 -9.70 -22.02
N GLU A 24 13.27 -9.94 -21.59
CA GLU A 24 14.39 -10.29 -22.48
C GLU A 24 14.16 -11.56 -23.33
N SER A 25 13.12 -12.35 -23.04
CA SER A 25 12.70 -13.49 -23.88
C SER A 25 11.27 -13.30 -24.41
N GLU A 26 11.17 -12.88 -25.66
CA GLU A 26 10.02 -13.08 -26.57
C GLU A 26 8.62 -12.67 -26.05
N GLY A 27 8.19 -11.44 -26.35
CA GLY A 27 6.75 -11.14 -26.31
C GLY A 27 6.34 -9.67 -26.21
N VAL A 28 7.25 -8.77 -25.86
CA VAL A 28 6.89 -7.36 -25.61
C VAL A 28 7.31 -6.47 -26.78
N THR A 29 6.31 -5.87 -27.43
CA THR A 29 6.56 -4.91 -28.52
C THR A 29 7.22 -3.63 -28.00
N GLY A 30 7.94 -2.91 -28.86
CA GLY A 30 8.50 -1.60 -28.51
C GLY A 30 7.45 -0.61 -27.98
N ALA A 31 6.25 -0.62 -28.56
CA ALA A 31 5.13 0.21 -28.10
C ALA A 31 4.63 -0.19 -26.69
N THR A 32 4.70 -1.47 -26.33
CA THR A 32 4.38 -1.93 -24.97
C THR A 32 5.45 -1.49 -23.97
N LEU A 33 6.74 -1.60 -24.33
CA LEU A 33 7.84 -1.11 -23.49
C LEU A 33 7.74 0.40 -23.24
N GLU A 34 7.38 1.19 -24.25
CA GLU A 34 7.19 2.63 -24.12
C GLU A 34 6.06 2.95 -23.12
N LYS A 35 4.92 2.26 -23.22
CA LYS A 35 3.81 2.42 -22.27
C LYS A 35 4.20 2.04 -20.84
N LEU A 36 4.95 0.96 -20.66
CA LEU A 36 5.42 0.53 -19.34
C LEU A 36 6.37 1.56 -18.73
N ARG A 37 7.26 2.14 -19.54
CA ARG A 37 8.15 3.22 -19.09
C ARG A 37 7.37 4.49 -18.73
N ALA A 38 6.39 4.87 -19.54
CA ALA A 38 5.54 6.02 -19.25
C ALA A 38 4.74 5.83 -17.95
N ALA A 39 4.27 4.61 -17.66
CA ALA A 39 3.61 4.31 -16.38
C ALA A 39 4.56 4.51 -15.18
N LEU A 40 5.86 4.21 -15.35
CA LEU A 40 6.89 4.44 -14.35
C LEU A 40 7.33 5.92 -14.23
N GLU A 41 6.65 6.86 -14.90
CA GLU A 41 6.77 8.29 -14.62
C GLU A 41 5.86 8.74 -13.48
N ASP A 42 4.79 7.99 -13.20
CA ASP A 42 3.90 8.27 -12.07
C ASP A 42 4.56 7.83 -10.74
N PRO A 43 4.82 8.75 -9.80
CA PRO A 43 5.45 8.41 -8.52
C PRO A 43 4.67 7.38 -7.72
N ASP A 44 3.34 7.31 -7.84
CA ASP A 44 2.55 6.30 -7.12
C ASP A 44 2.78 4.90 -7.70
N THR A 45 2.87 4.81 -9.04
CA THR A 45 3.20 3.56 -9.73
C THR A 45 4.62 3.10 -9.37
N VAL A 46 5.58 4.02 -9.36
CA VAL A 46 6.97 3.73 -8.96
C VAL A 46 7.05 3.24 -7.51
N GLY A 47 6.41 3.95 -6.58
CA GLY A 47 6.42 3.59 -5.17
C GLY A 47 5.81 2.22 -4.90
N LEU A 48 4.68 1.91 -5.56
CA LEU A 48 4.05 0.60 -5.46
C LEU A 48 4.94 -0.51 -6.06
N ALA A 49 5.52 -0.28 -7.25
CA ALA A 49 6.40 -1.26 -7.89
C ALA A 49 7.61 -1.62 -7.00
N ILE A 50 8.26 -0.63 -6.37
CA ILE A 50 9.38 -0.86 -5.45
C ILE A 50 8.93 -1.72 -4.24
N ILE A 51 7.74 -1.48 -3.71
CA ILE A 51 7.16 -2.29 -2.62
C ILE A 51 6.95 -3.73 -3.09
N GLU A 52 6.25 -3.93 -4.21
CA GLU A 52 5.91 -5.25 -4.75
C GLU A 52 7.17 -6.08 -5.04
N GLU A 53 8.18 -5.45 -5.65
CA GLU A 53 9.46 -6.07 -5.96
C GLU A 53 10.23 -6.49 -4.69
N TRP A 54 10.32 -5.60 -3.70
CA TRP A 54 11.00 -5.91 -2.44
C TRP A 54 10.29 -7.03 -1.67
N GLN A 55 8.96 -7.01 -1.66
CA GLN A 55 8.15 -8.06 -1.04
C GLN A 55 8.21 -9.37 -1.83
N ALA A 56 8.44 -9.32 -3.15
CA ALA A 56 8.57 -10.46 -4.05
C ALA A 56 7.52 -11.55 -3.77
N GLY A 57 6.25 -11.12 -3.75
CA GLY A 57 5.09 -11.98 -3.53
C GLY A 57 4.99 -12.58 -2.12
N ARG A 58 5.61 -11.96 -1.11
CA ARG A 58 5.50 -12.37 0.32
C ARG A 58 4.68 -11.36 1.12
N CYS A 59 3.75 -11.86 1.93
CA CYS A 59 3.03 -11.05 2.91
C CYS A 59 4.00 -10.37 3.89
N ALA A 60 3.88 -9.06 4.09
CA ALA A 60 4.75 -8.30 4.99
C ALA A 60 4.65 -8.75 6.47
N ILE A 61 3.50 -9.28 6.89
CA ILE A 61 3.29 -9.68 8.29
C ILE A 61 3.79 -11.09 8.57
N CYS A 62 3.41 -12.09 7.75
CA CYS A 62 3.66 -13.50 8.04
C CYS A 62 4.59 -14.20 7.04
N SER A 63 5.08 -13.51 6.00
CA SER A 63 5.94 -14.04 4.94
C SER A 63 5.34 -15.14 4.06
N SER A 64 4.05 -15.46 4.20
CA SER A 64 3.38 -16.42 3.31
C SER A 64 3.42 -15.91 1.87
N LYS A 65 3.71 -16.82 0.92
CA LYS A 65 3.60 -16.56 -0.53
C LYS A 65 2.20 -16.90 -1.03
N GLY A 66 1.75 -16.21 -2.06
CA GLY A 66 0.47 -16.48 -2.73
C GLY A 66 -0.18 -15.20 -3.25
N GLN A 67 -1.50 -15.22 -3.39
CA GLN A 67 -2.27 -14.03 -3.76
C GLN A 67 -2.24 -13.02 -2.61
N LEU A 68 -1.67 -11.85 -2.90
CA LEU A 68 -1.61 -10.73 -1.98
C LEU A 68 -2.66 -9.66 -2.37
N VAL A 69 -2.88 -8.75 -1.44
CA VAL A 69 -3.68 -7.55 -1.62
C VAL A 69 -2.85 -6.36 -1.14
N THR A 70 -3.00 -5.24 -1.84
CA THR A 70 -2.38 -3.97 -1.47
C THR A 70 -3.13 -3.38 -0.27
N ASP A 71 -2.47 -3.41 0.87
CA ASP A 71 -2.93 -2.83 2.11
C ASP A 71 -2.56 -1.34 2.17
N HIS A 72 -3.48 -0.52 2.67
CA HIS A 72 -3.32 0.92 2.75
C HIS A 72 -3.90 1.47 4.04
N ASP A 73 -3.40 2.63 4.44
CA ASP A 73 -3.91 3.38 5.56
C ASP A 73 -5.18 4.14 5.15
N HIS A 74 -6.30 3.87 5.83
CA HIS A 74 -7.60 4.44 5.48
C HIS A 74 -7.75 5.92 5.89
N GLU A 75 -6.86 6.46 6.74
CA GLU A 75 -6.87 7.88 7.11
C GLU A 75 -6.12 8.72 6.06
N THR A 76 -5.05 8.18 5.50
CA THR A 76 -4.17 8.92 4.56
C THR A 76 -4.35 8.52 3.11
N GLY A 77 -4.92 7.35 2.83
CA GLY A 77 -4.99 6.76 1.49
C GLY A 77 -3.66 6.21 0.96
N LEU A 78 -2.61 6.14 1.80
CA LEU A 78 -1.28 5.71 1.39
C LEU A 78 -1.11 4.20 1.53
N VAL A 79 -0.47 3.59 0.54
CA VAL A 79 -0.08 2.18 0.57
C VAL A 79 0.89 1.94 1.72
N ARG A 80 0.62 0.90 2.51
CA ARG A 80 1.53 0.40 3.55
C ARG A 80 2.38 -0.74 3.00
N GLY A 81 1.76 -1.69 2.29
CA GLY A 81 2.45 -2.78 1.60
C GLY A 81 1.50 -3.88 1.15
N GLU A 82 2.04 -5.05 0.80
CA GLU A 82 1.24 -6.21 0.39
C GLU A 82 1.04 -7.22 1.53
N LEU A 83 -0.21 -7.66 1.70
CA LEU A 83 -0.60 -8.64 2.72
C LEU A 83 -1.34 -9.82 2.08
N CYS A 84 -1.22 -11.01 2.67
CA CYS A 84 -2.14 -12.09 2.32
C CYS A 84 -3.54 -11.76 2.86
N ARG A 85 -4.60 -12.29 2.23
CA ARG A 85 -6.00 -12.02 2.64
C ARG A 85 -6.25 -12.20 4.13
N SER A 86 -5.71 -13.24 4.75
CA SER A 86 -5.88 -13.49 6.18
C SER A 86 -5.24 -12.41 7.05
N CYS A 87 -4.02 -11.98 6.72
CA CYS A 87 -3.35 -10.90 7.47
C CYS A 87 -4.03 -9.55 7.19
N ASN A 88 -4.46 -9.28 5.96
CA ASN A 88 -5.18 -8.06 5.61
C ASN A 88 -6.50 -7.93 6.38
N THR A 89 -7.32 -8.99 6.39
CA THR A 89 -8.55 -9.01 7.19
C THR A 89 -8.24 -8.77 8.67
N ALA A 90 -7.23 -9.45 9.21
CA ALA A 90 -6.85 -9.31 10.61
C ALA A 90 -6.27 -7.93 10.96
N GLU A 91 -5.60 -7.28 10.01
CA GLU A 91 -5.08 -5.93 10.15
C GLU A 91 -6.21 -4.97 10.51
N ALA A 92 -7.38 -5.04 9.85
CA ALA A 92 -8.47 -4.10 10.07
C ALA A 92 -8.99 -4.01 11.54
N PHE A 93 -8.77 -5.03 12.38
CA PHE A 93 -9.30 -5.06 13.74
C PHE A 93 -8.28 -5.41 14.83
N ARG A 94 -7.09 -5.93 14.48
CA ARG A 94 -6.07 -6.27 15.49
C ARG A 94 -5.21 -5.05 15.81
N THR A 95 -5.25 -4.64 17.07
CA THR A 95 -4.53 -3.45 17.58
C THR A 95 -3.22 -3.78 18.29
N VAL A 96 -2.85 -5.06 18.36
CA VAL A 96 -1.69 -5.55 19.12
C VAL A 96 -0.79 -6.47 18.29
N GLY A 97 0.39 -6.77 18.82
CA GLY A 97 1.32 -7.73 18.23
C GLY A 97 1.90 -7.25 16.90
N PRO A 98 2.06 -8.14 15.90
CA PRO A 98 2.71 -7.79 14.64
C PRO A 98 1.91 -6.77 13.82
N PHE A 99 0.59 -6.65 14.03
CA PHE A 99 -0.28 -5.71 13.31
C PHE A 99 -0.02 -4.26 13.74
N ARG A 100 0.10 -3.99 15.06
CA ARG A 100 0.48 -2.66 15.55
C ARG A 100 1.84 -2.24 15.00
N ARG A 101 2.83 -3.14 15.06
CA ARG A 101 4.20 -2.90 14.57
C ARG A 101 4.23 -2.70 13.07
N TYR A 102 3.43 -3.44 12.32
CA TYR A 102 3.27 -3.25 10.88
C TYR A 102 2.81 -1.83 10.55
N ARG A 103 1.84 -1.26 11.29
CA ARG A 103 1.42 0.15 11.10
C ARG A 103 2.52 1.16 11.44
N GLU A 104 3.34 0.87 12.43
CA GLU A 104 4.42 1.76 12.88
C GLU A 104 5.56 1.88 11.87
N ARG A 105 5.86 0.78 11.17
CA ARG A 105 6.95 0.75 10.18
C ARG A 105 6.60 -0.24 9.06
N PRO A 106 5.65 0.11 8.18
CA PRO A 106 5.23 -0.75 7.07
C PRO A 106 6.29 -0.78 5.96
N PRO A 107 6.19 -1.69 4.97
CA PRO A 107 7.07 -1.73 3.80
C PRO A 107 7.33 -0.37 3.15
N ALA A 108 6.31 0.45 2.91
CA ALA A 108 6.47 1.78 2.34
C ALA A 108 7.43 2.66 3.17
N GLU A 109 7.30 2.64 4.50
CA GLU A 109 8.17 3.38 5.43
C GLU A 109 9.58 2.77 5.51
N ILE A 110 9.70 1.44 5.52
CA ILE A 110 10.99 0.73 5.52
C ILE A 110 11.83 1.13 4.30
N LEU A 111 11.17 1.26 3.16
CA LEU A 111 11.77 1.57 1.87
C LEU A 111 11.87 3.09 1.60
N GLY A 112 11.26 3.93 2.45
CA GLY A 112 11.25 5.39 2.24
C GLY A 112 10.52 5.82 0.97
N VAL A 113 9.51 5.05 0.53
CA VAL A 113 8.71 5.33 -0.67
C VAL A 113 7.28 5.73 -0.30
N ARG A 114 6.60 6.40 -1.23
CA ARG A 114 5.19 6.79 -1.07
C ARG A 114 4.42 6.38 -2.31
N ALA A 115 3.23 5.84 -2.12
CA ALA A 115 2.27 5.57 -3.18
C ALA A 115 0.85 5.74 -2.63
N ARG A 116 -0.01 6.42 -3.37
CA ARG A 116 -1.45 6.44 -3.12
C ARG A 116 -2.07 5.12 -3.54
N TYR A 117 -3.00 4.63 -2.74
CA TYR A 117 -3.75 3.44 -3.09
C TYR A 117 -4.72 3.74 -4.24
N TRP A 118 -4.66 2.96 -5.31
CA TRP A 118 -5.65 2.99 -6.38
C TRP A 118 -6.82 2.06 -6.03
N ASN A 119 -8.03 2.61 -5.95
CA ASN A 119 -9.24 1.81 -5.77
C ASN A 119 -9.74 1.31 -7.13
N PRO A 120 -9.60 0.01 -7.44
CA PRO A 120 -10.01 -0.52 -8.74
C PRO A 120 -11.53 -0.56 -8.93
N VAL A 121 -12.31 -0.50 -7.85
CA VAL A 121 -13.78 -0.49 -7.91
C VAL A 121 -14.31 0.90 -8.21
N ALA A 122 -13.75 1.92 -7.56
CA ALA A 122 -14.14 3.32 -7.78
C ALA A 122 -13.45 3.94 -9.02
N GLY A 123 -12.33 3.38 -9.47
CA GLY A 123 -11.55 3.91 -10.59
C GLY A 123 -10.84 5.22 -10.24
N GLU A 124 -10.43 5.37 -8.98
CA GLU A 124 -9.77 6.57 -8.48
C GLU A 124 -8.76 6.26 -7.37
N TYR A 125 -7.85 7.20 -7.11
CA TYR A 125 -6.97 7.14 -5.95
C TYR A 125 -7.76 7.36 -4.65
N ALA A 126 -7.44 6.61 -3.61
CA ALA A 126 -8.00 6.80 -2.28
C ALA A 126 -7.72 8.21 -1.77
N GLN A 127 -8.79 8.86 -1.30
CA GLN A 127 -8.70 10.16 -0.68
C GLN A 127 -8.41 10.00 0.82
N PRO A 128 -7.64 10.91 1.42
CA PRO A 128 -7.52 10.97 2.87
C PRO A 128 -8.90 11.10 3.52
N ALA A 129 -9.06 10.53 4.70
CA ALA A 129 -10.27 10.72 5.48
C ALA A 129 -10.48 12.22 5.75
N PRO A 130 -11.74 12.71 5.67
CA PRO A 130 -12.04 14.07 6.09
C PRO A 130 -11.67 14.23 7.57
N PRO A 131 -11.32 15.46 8.01
CA PRO A 131 -11.07 15.71 9.42
C PRO A 131 -12.29 15.26 10.24
N PRO A 132 -12.09 14.78 11.47
CA PRO A 132 -13.18 14.33 12.32
C PRO A 132 -14.20 15.48 12.46
N ALA A 133 -15.42 15.25 11.99
CA ALA A 133 -16.52 16.18 12.24
C ALA A 133 -16.78 16.25 13.74
N ASP A 134 -16.94 17.46 14.29
CA ASP A 134 -17.40 17.64 15.67
C ASP A 134 -18.80 17.03 15.79
N LYS A 135 -18.90 15.85 16.40
CA LYS A 135 -20.17 15.12 16.53
C LYS A 135 -21.13 15.72 17.57
N TRP A 136 -20.94 16.97 17.96
CA TRP A 136 -21.59 17.59 19.13
C TRP A 136 -22.10 19.03 18.94
N THR A 137 -22.12 19.62 17.73
CA THR A 137 -22.66 20.98 17.57
C THR A 137 -24.13 21.07 17.17
N ASP A 138 -24.78 20.02 16.66
CA ASP A 138 -26.07 20.23 15.97
C ASP A 138 -27.28 19.45 16.53
N ALA A 139 -27.22 18.96 17.77
CA ALA A 139 -28.38 18.28 18.40
C ALA A 139 -28.99 19.03 19.60
N ALA A 140 -28.41 20.17 20.01
CA ALA A 140 -28.83 20.90 21.20
C ALA A 140 -29.48 22.28 20.93
N SER A 141 -29.59 22.70 19.67
CA SER A 141 -30.13 24.01 19.30
C SER A 141 -31.46 24.00 18.56
N GLU A 142 -32.05 22.82 18.28
CA GLU A 142 -33.39 22.73 17.70
C GLU A 142 -34.40 22.24 18.75
N ASP A 143 -35.20 23.18 19.26
CA ASP A 143 -36.55 22.99 19.81
C ASP A 143 -36.76 21.95 20.93
N ILE A 144 -36.19 22.20 22.12
CA ILE A 144 -36.92 21.88 23.35
C ILE A 144 -37.78 23.08 23.74
N GLY A 145 -38.97 23.15 23.13
CA GLY A 145 -40.03 24.06 23.54
C GLY A 145 -40.38 23.84 25.01
N LEU A 146 -40.01 24.81 25.84
CA LEU A 146 -40.55 25.03 27.19
C LEU A 146 -41.62 26.11 27.12
#